data_AF-A0A935HHL6-F1
#
_entry.id   AF-A0A935HHL6-F1
#
_cell.length_a   1.000
_cell.length_b   1.000
_cell.length_c   1.000
_cell.angle_alpha   90.00
_cell.angle_beta   90.00
_cell.angle_gamma   90.00
#
_symmetry.space_group_name_H-M   'P 1'
#
loop_
_entity.id
_entity.type
_entity.pdbx_description
1 polymer ?
#
loop_
_entity_poly.entity_id
_entity_poly.type
_entity_poly.pdbx_seq_one_letter_code
_entity_poly.pdbx_strand_id
1 'polypeptide(L)'
;MINFRNIPSNEIDELINKLDEKIAYLHSEFGVELKSYGNILRIALNAIQQETIENLIERVNINKELENALENAGGYSLEYLNGNNPKAELLSILDYIKENLPKQKALFDFLKIETNKRIIAVFDNNDLDFAIKQIRNRKVEIISFSALKRANTQNKILVFHSFNGQKDFDYLYNLNNEVRLVVYKQEKNLYHKFLDQRKKLIEAEIKSEDRLTICGIEYKEVRDNVTDISSTINGIVSRLDEMSGRAYDGYKNESDLLLNEIEEKLIYKVKSDITELFLESSDTVFTDKGDLMKSYKIKVGDKVRIYPKVQLAENLYQVAVETEPDIFGTVEEHSKFWKQIIGELRKKYGNDILYQKLKEKGLRVIQATLDTYGGERSLRKFPMYKNDLRAIFKLYYQNKSDSELDTILKPILKSKTTYNSTMIVLGRGLKQELRLFLKEQKVGEILLKRNLDTTTLRTFIEKNMPIHTVISKEIISENVEALEENILEQIEL
;
A
#
# COMPACT_ATOMS: atom_id res chain seq x y z
N MET A 1 -12.22 -29.39 10.92
CA MET A 1 -13.22 -28.88 11.89
C MET A 1 -12.62 -27.70 12.64
N ILE A 2 -13.25 -26.53 12.59
CA ILE A 2 -12.72 -25.27 13.17
C ILE A 2 -13.40 -25.04 14.53
N ASN A 3 -12.59 -24.86 15.57
CA ASN A 3 -13.03 -24.55 16.92
C ASN A 3 -12.45 -23.20 17.37
N PHE A 4 -13.19 -22.46 18.17
CA PHE A 4 -12.75 -21.14 18.68
C PHE A 4 -12.41 -21.21 20.16
N ARG A 5 -11.27 -20.61 20.52
CA ARG A 5 -10.92 -20.26 21.89
C ARG A 5 -11.09 -18.74 22.01
N ASN A 6 -12.25 -18.34 22.51
CA ASN A 6 -12.57 -16.92 22.65
C ASN A 6 -11.72 -16.27 23.74
N ILE A 7 -11.27 -15.06 23.47
CA ILE A 7 -10.66 -14.18 24.46
C ILE A 7 -11.78 -13.40 25.15
N PRO A 8 -12.02 -13.58 26.46
CA PRO A 8 -13.03 -12.82 27.18
C PRO A 8 -12.53 -11.40 27.43
N SER A 9 -13.11 -10.40 26.75
CA SER A 9 -12.86 -8.99 27.07
C SER A 9 -14.05 -8.14 26.65
N ASN A 10 -14.97 -7.92 27.60
CA ASN A 10 -16.08 -6.99 27.43
C ASN A 10 -15.58 -5.55 27.23
N GLU A 11 -14.44 -5.22 27.85
CA GLU A 11 -13.80 -3.90 27.75
C GLU A 11 -13.31 -3.62 26.32
N ILE A 12 -12.69 -4.59 25.63
CA ILE A 12 -12.32 -4.42 24.21
C ILE A 12 -13.55 -4.25 23.33
N ASP A 13 -14.61 -5.02 23.58
CA ASP A 13 -15.87 -4.87 22.84
C ASP A 13 -16.44 -3.45 23.00
N GLU A 14 -16.48 -2.92 24.22
CA GLU A 14 -16.96 -1.56 24.50
C GLU A 14 -16.09 -0.48 23.85
N LEU A 15 -14.76 -0.59 23.93
CA LEU A 15 -13.85 0.37 23.33
C LEU A 15 -13.94 0.36 21.79
N ILE A 16 -14.07 -0.82 21.18
CA ILE A 16 -14.25 -0.93 19.72
C ILE A 16 -15.59 -0.35 19.29
N ASN A 17 -16.67 -0.57 20.05
CA ASN A 17 -17.97 0.05 19.75
C ASN A 17 -17.89 1.59 19.80
N LYS A 18 -17.20 2.16 20.81
CA LYS A 18 -16.97 3.61 20.88
C LYS A 18 -16.16 4.12 19.70
N LEU A 19 -15.16 3.36 19.25
CA LEU A 19 -14.38 3.73 18.07
C LEU A 19 -15.28 3.76 16.82
N ASP A 20 -16.13 2.75 16.65
CA ASP A 20 -17.07 2.65 15.54
C ASP A 20 -18.07 3.83 15.54
N GLU A 21 -18.60 4.21 16.71
CA GLU A 21 -19.48 5.38 16.86
C GLU A 21 -18.78 6.68 16.44
N LYS A 22 -17.52 6.88 16.84
CA LYS A 22 -16.74 8.08 16.52
C LYS A 22 -16.35 8.15 15.03
N ILE A 23 -16.03 7.00 14.43
CA ILE A 23 -15.79 6.91 12.98
C ILE A 23 -17.09 7.18 12.21
N ALA A 24 -18.23 6.66 12.67
CA ALA A 24 -19.53 6.91 12.06
C ALA A 24 -19.91 8.39 12.11
N TYR A 25 -19.68 9.05 13.26
CA TYR A 25 -19.84 10.49 13.40
C TYR A 25 -18.96 11.27 12.41
N LEU A 26 -17.69 10.90 12.29
CA LEU A 26 -16.76 11.56 11.37
C LEU A 26 -17.23 11.43 9.91
N HIS A 27 -17.74 10.25 9.54
CA HIS A 27 -18.29 10.00 8.21
C HIS A 27 -19.58 10.80 7.97
N SER A 28 -20.50 10.86 8.95
CA SER A 28 -21.77 11.57 8.79
C SER A 28 -21.60 13.09 8.73
N GLU A 29 -20.71 13.66 9.55
CA GLU A 29 -20.52 15.11 9.64
C GLU A 29 -19.58 15.66 8.56
N PHE A 30 -18.51 14.93 8.25
CA PHE A 30 -17.44 15.44 7.38
C PHE A 30 -17.28 14.66 6.07
N GLY A 31 -17.99 13.53 5.91
CA GLY A 31 -17.79 12.64 4.75
C GLY A 31 -16.40 11.99 4.71
N VAL A 32 -15.71 11.93 5.86
CA VAL A 32 -14.34 11.42 5.96
C VAL A 32 -14.33 9.92 6.23
N GLU A 33 -13.53 9.19 5.48
CA GLU A 33 -13.20 7.79 5.74
C GLU A 33 -11.75 7.63 6.17
N LEU A 34 -11.55 7.09 7.38
CA LEU A 34 -10.22 6.74 7.88
C LEU A 34 -9.82 5.34 7.40
N LYS A 35 -8.71 5.25 6.69
CA LYS A 35 -8.21 4.01 6.08
C LYS A 35 -7.20 3.29 6.96
N SER A 36 -6.33 4.02 7.64
CA SER A 36 -5.26 3.41 8.41
C SER A 36 -5.72 2.83 9.76
N TYR A 37 -6.78 3.39 10.36
CA TYR A 37 -7.17 3.06 11.74
C TYR A 37 -7.66 1.62 11.88
N GLY A 38 -8.46 1.15 10.93
CA GLY A 38 -8.89 -0.25 10.89
C GLY A 38 -7.72 -1.22 10.76
N ASN A 39 -6.71 -0.87 9.96
CA ASN A 39 -5.51 -1.71 9.79
C ASN A 39 -4.69 -1.77 11.08
N ILE A 40 -4.54 -0.65 11.77
CA ILE A 40 -3.84 -0.57 13.07
C ILE A 40 -4.56 -1.42 14.11
N LEU A 41 -5.87 -1.27 14.24
CA LEU A 41 -6.68 -2.06 15.16
C LEU A 41 -6.56 -3.56 14.88
N ARG A 42 -6.61 -3.98 13.61
CA ARG A 42 -6.44 -5.38 13.22
C ARG A 42 -5.08 -5.95 13.67
N ILE A 43 -3.99 -5.21 13.44
CA ILE A 43 -2.65 -5.66 13.86
C ILE A 43 -2.59 -5.74 15.39
N ALA A 44 -3.17 -4.77 16.11
CA ALA A 44 -3.22 -4.77 17.56
C ALA A 44 -3.97 -5.98 18.13
N LEU A 45 -5.11 -6.35 17.53
CA LEU A 45 -5.87 -7.54 17.92
C LEU A 45 -5.10 -8.84 17.65
N ASN A 46 -4.16 -8.88 16.70
CA ASN A 46 -3.34 -10.06 16.44
C ASN A 46 -2.06 -10.13 17.27
N ALA A 47 -1.64 -9.00 17.85
CA ALA A 47 -0.38 -8.89 18.55
C ALA A 47 -0.37 -9.71 19.85
N ILE A 48 0.77 -10.35 20.09
CA ILE A 48 1.07 -11.09 21.32
C ILE A 48 2.30 -10.53 22.05
N GLN A 49 2.95 -9.51 21.49
CA GLN A 49 4.14 -8.85 22.04
C GLN A 49 3.83 -7.40 22.35
N GLN A 50 4.31 -6.90 23.49
CA GLN A 50 4.07 -5.52 23.93
C GLN A 50 4.71 -4.52 22.96
N GLU A 51 5.90 -4.85 22.47
CA GLU A 51 6.71 -4.05 21.55
C GLU A 51 5.98 -3.80 20.23
N THR A 52 5.15 -4.76 19.80
CA THR A 52 4.31 -4.59 18.61
C THR A 52 3.26 -3.50 18.84
N ILE A 53 2.64 -3.47 20.02
CA ILE A 53 1.64 -2.45 20.36
C ILE A 53 2.31 -1.07 20.55
N GLU A 54 3.49 -1.03 21.17
CA GLU A 54 4.27 0.21 21.31
C GLU A 54 4.57 0.84 19.95
N ASN A 55 4.99 0.03 18.97
CA ASN A 55 5.19 0.51 17.62
C ASN A 55 3.90 1.01 16.96
N LEU A 56 2.75 0.39 17.24
CA LEU A 56 1.46 0.87 16.73
C LEU A 56 1.05 2.21 17.36
N ILE A 57 1.30 2.39 18.66
CA ILE A 57 1.03 3.66 19.36
C ILE A 57 1.86 4.79 18.74
N GLU A 58 3.16 4.57 18.53
CA GLU A 58 4.04 5.53 17.85
C GLU A 58 3.51 5.88 16.46
N ARG A 59 3.10 4.86 15.68
CA ARG A 59 2.52 5.05 14.34
C ARG A 59 1.24 5.88 14.37
N VAL A 60 0.34 5.63 15.33
CA VAL A 60 -0.89 6.43 15.46
C VAL A 60 -0.54 7.88 15.79
N ASN A 61 0.41 8.13 16.68
CA ASN A 61 0.79 9.49 17.07
C ASN A 61 1.32 10.31 15.87
N ILE A 62 2.18 9.72 15.04
CA ILE A 62 2.73 10.40 13.85
C ILE A 62 1.75 10.42 12.67
N ASN A 63 0.73 9.56 12.66
CA ASN A 63 -0.24 9.49 11.58
C ASN A 63 -1.12 10.74 11.59
N LYS A 64 -1.01 11.55 10.52
CA LYS A 64 -1.80 12.76 10.31
C LYS A 64 -3.04 12.55 9.44
N GLU A 65 -3.50 11.31 9.25
CA GLU A 65 -4.63 11.01 8.34
C GLU A 65 -5.90 11.76 8.75
N LEU A 66 -6.20 11.79 10.05
CA LEU A 66 -7.37 12.47 10.57
C LEU A 66 -7.24 13.99 10.43
N GLU A 67 -6.08 14.53 10.81
CA GLU A 67 -5.75 15.96 10.72
C GLU A 67 -5.87 16.45 9.28
N ASN A 68 -5.23 15.76 8.34
CA ASN A 68 -5.30 16.06 6.92
C ASN A 68 -6.73 15.93 6.40
N ALA A 69 -7.48 14.92 6.83
CA ALA A 69 -8.86 14.74 6.38
C ALA A 69 -9.80 15.85 6.86
N LEU A 70 -9.66 16.29 8.11
CA LEU A 70 -10.41 17.42 8.67
C LEU A 70 -10.04 18.76 8.00
N GLU A 71 -8.74 18.96 7.73
CA GLU A 71 -8.28 20.12 6.97
C GLU A 71 -8.91 20.14 5.58
N ASN A 72 -8.92 18.99 4.89
CA ASN A 72 -9.55 18.86 3.57
C ASN A 72 -11.10 18.97 3.62
N ALA A 73 -11.73 18.63 4.75
CA ALA A 73 -13.19 18.69 4.91
C ALA A 73 -13.72 20.09 5.26
N GLY A 74 -12.85 21.06 5.53
CA GLY A 74 -13.25 22.44 5.83
C GLY A 74 -12.32 23.23 6.74
N GLY A 75 -11.07 22.77 6.94
CA GLY A 75 -10.11 23.43 7.83
C GLY A 75 -10.36 23.18 9.32
N TYR A 76 -11.05 22.09 9.66
CA TYR A 76 -11.36 21.76 11.06
C TYR A 76 -10.11 21.26 11.80
N SER A 77 -9.94 21.68 13.05
CA SER A 77 -8.88 21.16 13.92
C SER A 77 -9.36 19.92 14.70
N LEU A 78 -8.42 19.17 15.28
CA LEU A 78 -8.76 18.04 16.17
C LEU A 78 -9.60 18.48 17.38
N GLU A 79 -9.44 19.71 17.85
CA GLU A 79 -10.19 20.28 18.97
C GLU A 79 -11.69 20.33 18.66
N TYR A 80 -12.06 20.53 17.39
CA TYR A 80 -13.45 20.56 16.95
C TYR A 80 -14.17 19.23 17.20
N LEU A 81 -13.44 18.11 17.13
CA LEU A 81 -14.02 16.78 17.36
C LEU A 81 -14.39 16.54 18.83
N ASN A 82 -13.84 17.31 19.78
CA ASN A 82 -14.08 17.12 21.22
C ASN A 82 -14.00 15.62 21.63
N GLY A 83 -15.06 15.09 22.23
CA GLY A 83 -15.16 13.69 22.63
C GLY A 83 -15.27 12.69 21.46
N ASN A 84 -15.56 13.16 20.24
CA ASN A 84 -15.73 12.33 19.05
C ASN A 84 -14.43 12.07 18.29
N ASN A 85 -13.27 12.24 18.93
CA ASN A 85 -11.97 12.00 18.30
C ASN A 85 -11.68 10.48 18.18
N PRO A 86 -11.70 9.89 16.97
CA PRO A 86 -11.42 8.47 16.78
C PRO A 86 -9.95 8.12 17.01
N LYS A 87 -9.02 9.08 16.88
CA LYS A 87 -7.58 8.88 17.14
C LYS A 87 -7.34 8.59 18.63
N ALA A 88 -8.00 9.36 19.50
CA ALA A 88 -7.92 9.19 20.95
C ALA A 88 -8.51 7.84 21.40
N GLU A 89 -9.61 7.41 20.77
CA GLU A 89 -10.23 6.12 21.10
C GLU A 89 -9.35 4.95 20.63
N LEU A 90 -8.76 5.05 19.44
CA LEU A 90 -7.81 4.04 18.95
C LEU A 90 -6.60 3.92 19.88
N LEU A 91 -6.01 5.04 20.33
CA LEU A 91 -4.93 5.02 21.31
C LEU A 91 -5.35 4.34 22.62
N SER A 92 -6.55 4.62 23.11
CA SER A 92 -7.08 4.00 24.33
C SER A 92 -7.21 2.49 24.21
N ILE A 93 -7.63 1.98 23.04
CA ILE A 93 -7.63 0.54 22.74
C ILE A 93 -6.22 -0.03 22.76
N LEU A 94 -5.26 0.64 22.12
CA LEU A 94 -3.88 0.19 22.07
C LEU A 94 -3.26 0.13 23.47
N ASP A 95 -3.45 1.16 24.29
CA ASP A 95 -2.97 1.21 25.66
C ASP A 95 -3.56 0.06 26.50
N TYR A 96 -4.86 -0.20 26.38
CA TYR A 96 -5.49 -1.35 27.04
C TYR A 96 -4.84 -2.69 26.63
N ILE A 97 -4.64 -2.91 25.32
CA ILE A 97 -4.04 -4.15 24.81
C ILE A 97 -2.59 -4.26 25.29
N LYS A 98 -1.84 -3.16 25.31
CA LYS A 98 -0.46 -3.08 25.78
C LYS A 98 -0.33 -3.51 27.24
N GLU A 99 -1.18 -2.96 28.12
CA GLU A 99 -1.12 -3.21 29.56
C GLU A 99 -1.61 -4.62 29.93
N ASN A 100 -2.58 -5.15 29.19
CA ASN A 100 -3.27 -6.39 29.58
C ASN A 100 -2.83 -7.63 28.81
N LEU A 101 -2.33 -7.49 27.57
CA LEU A 101 -1.97 -8.55 26.63
C LEU A 101 -2.93 -9.76 26.65
N PRO A 102 -4.25 -9.57 26.45
CA PRO A 102 -5.24 -10.62 26.69
C PRO A 102 -5.06 -11.82 25.75
N LYS A 103 -4.75 -11.56 24.47
CA LYS A 103 -4.50 -12.62 23.48
C LYS A 103 -3.28 -13.46 23.83
N GLN A 104 -2.18 -12.84 24.27
CA GLN A 104 -0.97 -13.55 24.70
C GLN A 104 -1.29 -14.49 25.86
N LYS A 105 -1.97 -13.98 26.91
CA LYS A 105 -2.38 -14.78 28.08
C LYS A 105 -3.24 -15.97 27.64
N ALA A 106 -4.30 -15.72 26.88
CA ALA A 106 -5.22 -16.76 26.41
C ALA A 106 -4.51 -17.83 25.54
N LEU A 107 -3.61 -17.41 24.65
CA LEU A 107 -2.84 -18.31 23.79
C LEU A 107 -1.87 -19.16 24.59
N PHE A 108 -1.09 -18.57 25.49
CA PHE A 108 -0.09 -19.29 26.26
C PHE A 108 -0.71 -20.21 27.30
N ASP A 109 -1.78 -19.79 27.95
CA ASP A 109 -2.54 -20.67 28.84
C ASP A 109 -3.09 -21.86 28.06
N PHE A 110 -3.60 -21.63 26.85
CA PHE A 110 -4.09 -22.70 25.99
C PHE A 110 -2.97 -23.69 25.58
N LEU A 111 -1.79 -23.19 25.21
CA LEU A 111 -0.65 -24.02 24.78
C LEU A 111 0.10 -24.70 25.94
N LYS A 112 -0.08 -24.22 27.17
CA LYS A 112 0.47 -24.84 28.39
C LYS A 112 -0.36 -26.03 28.88
N ILE A 113 -1.64 -26.13 28.52
CA ILE A 113 -2.51 -27.24 28.96
C ILE A 113 -1.98 -28.57 28.41
N GLU A 114 -1.92 -29.58 29.28
CA GLU A 114 -1.63 -30.95 28.85
C GLU A 114 -2.79 -31.49 28.02
N THR A 115 -2.52 -31.71 26.74
CA THR A 115 -3.44 -32.40 25.84
C THR A 115 -2.87 -33.77 25.45
N ASN A 116 -3.75 -34.69 25.08
CA ASN A 116 -3.36 -36.03 24.62
C ASN A 116 -2.90 -36.05 23.15
N LYS A 117 -3.24 -35.00 22.37
CA LYS A 117 -2.84 -34.87 20.96
C LYS A 117 -1.63 -33.95 20.83
N ARG A 118 -0.79 -34.19 19.80
CA ARG A 118 0.28 -33.24 19.45
C ARG A 118 -0.32 -31.99 18.82
N ILE A 119 0.21 -30.84 19.19
CA ILE A 119 -0.21 -29.52 18.71
C ILE A 119 0.88 -28.96 17.79
N ILE A 120 0.47 -28.39 16.67
CA ILE A 120 1.30 -27.45 15.90
C ILE A 120 0.72 -26.06 16.16
N ALA A 121 1.50 -25.20 16.81
CA ALA A 121 1.17 -23.80 16.99
C ALA A 121 1.84 -22.99 15.88
N VAL A 122 1.03 -22.27 15.11
CA VAL A 122 1.45 -21.53 13.93
C VAL A 122 1.53 -20.06 14.29
N PHE A 123 2.71 -19.48 14.08
CA PHE A 123 3.00 -18.08 14.38
C PHE A 123 3.50 -17.36 13.14
N ASP A 124 3.37 -16.04 13.15
CA ASP A 124 4.07 -15.19 12.19
C ASP A 124 5.58 -15.22 12.44
N ASN A 125 6.37 -15.00 11.39
CA ASN A 125 7.83 -15.09 11.48
C ASN A 125 8.42 -14.16 12.56
N ASN A 126 7.79 -13.00 12.80
CA ASN A 126 8.22 -12.02 13.79
C ASN A 126 7.94 -12.48 15.24
N ASP A 127 7.01 -13.42 15.42
CA ASP A 127 6.59 -13.92 16.73
C ASP A 127 7.24 -15.25 17.10
N LEU A 128 7.93 -15.91 16.16
CA LEU A 128 8.51 -17.24 16.37
C LEU A 128 9.52 -17.29 17.51
N ASP A 129 10.52 -16.41 17.49
CA ASP A 129 11.57 -16.41 18.51
C ASP A 129 11.00 -16.11 19.90
N PHE A 130 9.98 -15.26 19.96
CA PHE A 130 9.25 -14.95 21.18
C PHE A 130 8.48 -16.18 21.68
N ALA A 131 7.71 -16.82 20.82
CA ALA A 131 6.91 -18.01 21.14
C ALA A 131 7.79 -19.18 21.60
N ILE A 132 8.91 -19.45 20.91
CA ILE A 132 9.86 -20.53 21.25
C ILE A 132 10.45 -20.34 22.64
N LYS A 133 10.74 -19.09 23.05
CA LYS A 133 11.27 -18.80 24.39
C LYS A 133 10.25 -19.03 25.51
N GLN A 134 8.97 -18.73 25.24
CA GLN A 134 7.89 -18.74 26.24
C GLN A 134 7.20 -20.10 26.39
N ILE A 135 7.09 -20.88 25.31
CA ILE A 135 6.38 -22.15 25.31
C ILE A 135 7.37 -23.30 25.42
N ARG A 136 7.37 -23.97 26.59
CA ARG A 136 8.26 -25.11 26.88
C ARG A 136 7.58 -26.48 26.79
N ASN A 137 6.34 -26.52 26.31
CA ASN A 137 5.56 -27.75 26.22
C ASN A 137 6.09 -28.64 25.09
N ARG A 138 6.66 -29.81 25.43
CA ARG A 138 7.23 -30.76 24.45
C ARG A 138 6.21 -31.33 23.46
N LYS A 139 4.90 -31.23 23.75
CA LYS A 139 3.82 -31.67 22.84
C LYS A 139 3.41 -30.59 21.84
N VAL A 140 3.95 -29.37 21.96
CA VAL A 140 3.68 -28.24 21.08
C VAL A 140 4.89 -28.04 20.16
N GLU A 141 4.65 -28.20 18.86
CA GLU A 141 5.58 -27.86 17.80
C GLU A 141 5.28 -26.43 17.34
N ILE A 142 6.28 -25.55 17.36
CA ILE A 142 6.11 -24.14 16.98
C ILE A 142 6.73 -23.95 15.60
N ILE A 143 5.92 -23.51 14.64
CA ILE A 143 6.37 -23.32 13.26
C ILE A 143 5.78 -22.04 12.65
N SER A 144 6.41 -21.54 11.59
CA SER A 144 5.82 -20.45 10.81
C SER A 144 4.69 -20.95 9.89
N PHE A 145 3.85 -20.02 9.45
CA PHE A 145 2.88 -20.28 8.39
C PHE A 145 3.52 -20.85 7.11
N SER A 146 4.70 -20.35 6.74
CA SER A 146 5.43 -20.85 5.56
C SER A 146 5.93 -22.30 5.74
N ALA A 147 6.35 -22.67 6.95
CA ALA A 147 6.77 -24.02 7.29
C ALA A 147 5.59 -25.01 7.38
N LEU A 148 4.40 -24.55 7.77
CA LEU A 148 3.19 -25.38 7.86
C LEU A 148 2.87 -26.10 6.55
N LYS A 149 3.10 -25.45 5.40
CA LYS A 149 2.85 -26.05 4.07
C LYS A 149 3.68 -27.30 3.79
N ARG A 150 4.79 -27.49 4.49
CA ARG A 150 5.71 -28.63 4.35
C ARG A 150 5.71 -29.55 5.56
N ALA A 151 4.97 -29.19 6.61
CA ALA A 151 4.95 -29.93 7.86
C ALA A 151 4.04 -31.16 7.75
N ASN A 152 4.41 -32.25 8.44
CA ASN A 152 3.48 -33.36 8.63
C ASN A 152 2.42 -32.95 9.66
N THR A 153 1.22 -32.65 9.19
CA THR A 153 0.09 -32.23 10.01
C THR A 153 -0.83 -33.39 10.43
N GLN A 154 -0.57 -34.62 9.98
CA GLN A 154 -1.51 -35.73 10.19
C GLN A 154 -1.74 -36.03 11.67
N ASN A 155 -3.01 -36.14 12.08
CA ASN A 155 -3.46 -36.35 13.47
C ASN A 155 -3.01 -35.28 14.48
N LYS A 156 -2.56 -34.11 14.01
CA LYS A 156 -2.19 -32.98 14.86
C LYS A 156 -3.28 -31.91 14.89
N ILE A 157 -3.42 -31.25 16.04
CA ILE A 157 -4.25 -30.06 16.19
C ILE A 157 -3.42 -28.86 15.71
N LEU A 158 -4.00 -28.03 14.84
CA LEU A 158 -3.38 -26.80 14.38
C LEU A 158 -3.95 -25.63 15.17
N VAL A 159 -3.07 -24.80 15.75
CA VAL A 159 -3.47 -23.65 16.57
C VAL A 159 -2.97 -22.37 15.90
N PHE A 160 -3.87 -21.43 15.67
CA PHE A 160 -3.55 -20.11 15.13
C PHE A 160 -4.05 -19.03 16.10
N HIS A 161 -3.30 -17.94 16.20
CA HIS A 161 -3.66 -16.78 17.03
C HIS A 161 -4.01 -15.53 16.21
N SER A 162 -3.83 -15.57 14.89
CA SER A 162 -4.14 -14.49 13.97
C SER A 162 -5.16 -14.95 12.92
N PHE A 163 -6.05 -14.04 12.55
CA PHE A 163 -6.99 -14.21 11.44
C PHE A 163 -7.10 -12.91 10.63
N ASN A 164 -6.54 -12.90 9.42
CA ASN A 164 -6.32 -11.71 8.59
C ASN A 164 -7.29 -11.54 7.43
N GLY A 165 -8.35 -12.36 7.35
CA GLY A 165 -9.43 -12.19 6.38
C GLY A 165 -9.58 -13.35 5.39
N GLN A 166 -10.01 -13.06 4.16
CA GLN A 166 -10.40 -14.05 3.15
C GLN A 166 -9.31 -15.09 2.86
N LYS A 167 -8.04 -14.67 2.72
CA LYS A 167 -6.93 -15.61 2.45
C LYS A 167 -6.75 -16.65 3.56
N ASP A 168 -6.84 -16.20 4.82
CA ASP A 168 -6.74 -17.10 5.97
C ASP A 168 -7.98 -18.00 6.04
N PHE A 169 -9.16 -17.45 5.75
CA PHE A 169 -10.39 -18.25 5.65
C PHE A 169 -10.26 -19.36 4.60
N ASP A 170 -9.88 -19.02 3.37
CA ASP A 170 -9.75 -19.98 2.27
C ASP A 170 -8.72 -21.07 2.59
N TYR A 171 -7.63 -20.72 3.27
CA TYR A 171 -6.66 -21.71 3.69
C TYR A 171 -7.21 -22.60 4.81
N LEU A 172 -7.67 -22.01 5.92
CA LEU A 172 -8.09 -22.72 7.12
C LEU A 172 -9.32 -23.59 6.90
N TYR A 173 -10.29 -23.11 6.13
CA TYR A 173 -11.53 -23.80 5.81
C TYR A 173 -11.28 -25.12 5.07
N ASN A 174 -10.22 -25.17 4.25
CA ASN A 174 -9.88 -26.34 3.42
C ASN A 174 -8.92 -27.32 4.13
N LEU A 175 -8.54 -27.09 5.39
CA LEU A 175 -7.67 -28.00 6.13
C LEU A 175 -8.45 -29.21 6.66
N ASN A 176 -7.92 -30.41 6.41
CA ASN A 176 -8.44 -31.68 6.95
C ASN A 176 -8.09 -31.91 8.43
N ASN A 177 -7.63 -30.87 9.13
CA ASN A 177 -7.16 -30.91 10.50
C ASN A 177 -8.24 -30.42 11.49
N GLU A 178 -8.05 -30.76 12.77
CA GLU A 178 -8.68 -30.03 13.86
C GLU A 178 -7.95 -28.69 14.01
N VAL A 179 -8.64 -27.59 13.68
CA VAL A 179 -8.08 -26.24 13.75
C VAL A 179 -8.67 -25.53 14.96
N ARG A 180 -7.83 -24.86 15.74
CA ARG A 180 -8.22 -24.05 16.90
C ARG A 180 -7.74 -22.62 16.72
N LEU A 181 -8.68 -21.68 16.66
CA LEU A 181 -8.41 -20.25 16.53
C LEU A 181 -8.52 -19.58 17.89
N VAL A 182 -7.45 -18.94 18.36
CA VAL A 182 -7.43 -18.12 19.58
C VAL A 182 -7.68 -16.67 19.19
N VAL A 183 -8.91 -16.22 19.37
CA VAL A 183 -9.41 -15.00 18.72
C VAL A 183 -10.30 -14.17 19.63
N TYR A 184 -10.32 -12.86 19.36
CA TYR A 184 -11.35 -11.97 19.87
C TYR A 184 -12.68 -12.21 19.15
N LYS A 185 -13.76 -11.68 19.72
CA LYS A 185 -15.11 -11.79 19.15
C LYS A 185 -15.17 -11.19 17.74
N GLN A 186 -14.46 -10.09 17.52
CA GLN A 186 -14.34 -9.35 16.27
C GLN A 186 -13.81 -10.24 15.12
N GLU A 187 -12.71 -10.94 15.38
CA GLU A 187 -12.10 -11.87 14.42
C GLU A 187 -12.98 -13.11 14.19
N LYS A 188 -13.66 -13.59 15.23
CA LYS A 188 -14.62 -14.70 15.11
C LYS A 188 -15.81 -14.31 14.22
N ASN A 189 -16.38 -13.13 14.43
CA ASN A 189 -17.47 -12.61 13.61
C ASN A 189 -17.01 -12.47 12.15
N LEU A 190 -15.77 -12.04 11.94
CA LEU A 190 -15.16 -11.98 10.63
C LEU A 190 -15.08 -13.36 9.94
N TYR A 191 -14.66 -14.40 10.66
CA TYR A 191 -14.68 -15.77 10.13
C TYR A 191 -16.09 -16.20 9.72
N HIS A 192 -17.09 -15.94 10.56
CA HIS A 192 -18.48 -16.31 10.26
C HIS A 192 -19.03 -15.60 9.03
N LYS A 193 -18.65 -14.32 8.81
CA LYS A 193 -18.95 -13.59 7.58
C LYS A 193 -18.53 -14.37 6.33
N PHE A 194 -17.27 -14.78 6.28
CA PHE A 194 -16.70 -15.48 5.13
C PHE A 194 -17.30 -16.88 4.98
N LEU A 195 -17.60 -17.55 6.09
CA LEU A 195 -18.33 -18.80 6.07
C LEU A 195 -19.71 -18.65 5.43
N ASP A 196 -20.45 -17.61 5.79
CA ASP A 196 -21.78 -17.35 5.25
C ASP A 196 -21.72 -16.91 3.79
N GLN A 197 -20.74 -16.10 3.39
CA GLN A 197 -20.47 -15.80 1.98
C GLN A 197 -20.16 -17.06 1.18
N ARG A 198 -19.31 -17.96 1.70
CA ARG A 198 -18.96 -19.23 1.05
C ARG A 198 -20.18 -20.14 0.93
N LYS A 199 -21.02 -20.24 1.95
CA LYS A 199 -22.29 -20.97 1.91
C LYS A 199 -23.20 -20.42 0.82
N LYS A 200 -23.35 -19.09 0.72
CA LYS A 200 -24.16 -18.45 -0.33
C LYS A 200 -23.67 -18.77 -1.73
N LEU A 201 -22.34 -18.78 -1.93
CA LEU A 201 -21.75 -19.17 -3.22
C LEU A 201 -22.04 -20.64 -3.55
N ILE A 202 -21.84 -21.55 -2.58
CA ILE A 202 -22.15 -22.97 -2.73
C ILE A 202 -23.64 -23.17 -2.99
N GLU A 203 -24.51 -22.43 -2.31
CA GLU A 203 -25.95 -22.51 -2.48
C GLU A 203 -26.39 -22.00 -3.85
N ALA A 204 -25.81 -20.90 -4.35
CA ALA A 204 -26.04 -20.41 -5.70
C ALA A 204 -25.59 -21.45 -6.76
N GLU A 205 -24.44 -22.11 -6.55
CA GLU A 205 -23.95 -23.17 -7.42
C GLU A 205 -24.85 -24.42 -7.39
N ILE A 206 -25.33 -24.81 -6.21
CA ILE A 206 -26.26 -25.95 -6.05
C ILE A 206 -27.64 -25.65 -6.66
N LYS A 207 -28.08 -24.39 -6.62
CA LYS A 207 -29.32 -23.92 -7.25
C LYS A 207 -29.19 -23.64 -8.76
N SER A 208 -27.98 -23.76 -9.33
CA SER A 208 -27.76 -23.47 -10.75
C SER A 208 -28.51 -24.44 -11.66
N GLU A 209 -28.99 -23.92 -12.80
CA GLU A 209 -29.62 -24.72 -13.86
C GLU A 209 -28.67 -25.78 -14.41
N ASP A 210 -27.37 -25.48 -14.46
CA ASP A 210 -26.32 -26.40 -14.88
C ASP A 210 -26.26 -27.63 -13.96
N ARG A 211 -26.27 -27.43 -12.64
CA ARG A 211 -26.28 -28.54 -11.67
C ARG A 211 -27.56 -29.34 -11.75
N LEU A 212 -28.73 -28.69 -11.90
CA LEU A 212 -30.01 -29.39 -12.09
C LEU A 212 -29.98 -30.25 -13.36
N THR A 213 -29.42 -29.73 -14.45
CA THR A 213 -29.29 -30.43 -15.73
C THR A 213 -28.36 -31.63 -15.62
N ILE A 214 -27.27 -31.53 -14.85
CA ILE A 214 -26.30 -32.61 -14.64
C ILE A 214 -26.80 -33.66 -13.65
N CYS A 215 -27.41 -33.24 -12.54
CA CYS A 215 -27.74 -34.13 -11.42
C CYS A 215 -29.20 -34.60 -11.41
N GLY A 216 -30.12 -33.92 -12.12
CA GLY A 216 -31.55 -34.27 -12.20
C GLY A 216 -32.34 -34.18 -10.89
N ILE A 217 -31.74 -33.62 -9.83
CA ILE A 217 -32.32 -33.57 -8.48
C ILE A 217 -32.56 -32.11 -8.10
N GLU A 218 -33.77 -31.76 -7.69
CA GLU A 218 -34.10 -30.41 -7.23
C GLU A 218 -33.58 -30.19 -5.79
N TYR A 219 -32.86 -29.08 -5.57
CA TYR A 219 -32.38 -28.71 -4.24
C TYR A 219 -33.46 -27.99 -3.45
N LYS A 220 -33.71 -28.41 -2.20
CA LYS A 220 -34.65 -27.75 -1.28
C LYS A 220 -33.88 -26.94 -0.23
N GLU A 221 -34.24 -25.66 -0.15
CA GLU A 221 -33.60 -24.63 0.66
C GLU A 221 -33.70 -24.90 2.17
N VAL A 222 -32.68 -24.49 2.93
CA VAL A 222 -32.69 -24.46 4.41
C VAL A 222 -32.36 -23.04 4.85
N ARG A 223 -33.23 -22.45 5.69
CA ARG A 223 -33.25 -21.02 6.07
C ARG A 223 -31.90 -20.42 6.49
N ASP A 224 -31.69 -19.18 6.05
CA ASP A 224 -30.59 -18.27 6.39
C ASP A 224 -30.53 -17.90 7.88
N ASN A 225 -29.31 -17.80 8.42
CA ASN A 225 -28.99 -17.02 9.62
C ASN A 225 -28.10 -15.85 9.20
N VAL A 226 -28.52 -14.61 9.48
CA VAL A 226 -27.72 -13.41 9.25
C VAL A 226 -26.92 -13.11 10.51
N THR A 227 -25.60 -13.07 10.38
CA THR A 227 -24.68 -12.66 11.46
C THR A 227 -24.34 -11.18 11.30
N ASP A 228 -24.63 -10.37 12.31
CA ASP A 228 -24.35 -8.93 12.33
C ASP A 228 -22.87 -8.64 12.65
N ILE A 229 -22.24 -7.72 11.92
CA ILE A 229 -20.77 -7.49 11.95
C ILE A 229 -20.49 -5.98 11.98
N SER A 230 -19.54 -5.56 12.81
CA SER A 230 -19.03 -4.17 12.88
C SER A 230 -18.69 -3.63 11.48
N SER A 231 -19.19 -2.43 11.18
CA SER A 231 -19.00 -1.72 9.92
C SER A 231 -17.53 -1.42 9.62
N THR A 232 -16.71 -1.17 10.65
CA THR A 232 -15.27 -0.94 10.53
C THR A 232 -14.55 -2.20 10.07
N ILE A 233 -14.87 -3.35 10.66
CA ILE A 233 -14.30 -4.65 10.25
C ILE A 233 -14.77 -5.02 8.83
N ASN A 234 -16.03 -4.72 8.52
CA ASN A 234 -16.60 -4.93 7.20
C ASN A 234 -15.90 -4.06 6.13
N GLY A 235 -15.63 -2.78 6.43
CA GLY A 235 -14.90 -1.86 5.57
C GLY A 235 -13.43 -2.25 5.33
N ILE A 236 -12.78 -2.86 6.33
CA ILE A 236 -11.42 -3.44 6.18
C ILE A 236 -11.42 -4.58 5.16
N VAL A 237 -12.42 -5.46 5.20
CA VAL A 237 -12.52 -6.62 4.29
C VAL A 237 -12.88 -6.22 2.87
N SER A 238 -13.87 -5.34 2.69
CA SER A 238 -14.29 -4.90 1.35
C SER A 238 -13.14 -4.22 0.59
N ARG A 239 -12.27 -3.47 1.28
CA ARG A 239 -11.07 -2.87 0.67
C ARG A 239 -10.00 -3.91 0.30
N LEU A 240 -9.87 -5.00 1.05
CA LEU A 240 -8.97 -6.11 0.70
C LEU A 240 -9.47 -6.88 -0.54
N ASP A 241 -10.79 -7.03 -0.68
CA ASP A 241 -11.42 -7.62 -1.85
C ASP A 241 -11.35 -6.70 -3.09
N GLU A 242 -11.45 -5.38 -2.92
CA GLU A 242 -11.16 -4.40 -3.99
C GLU A 242 -9.68 -4.42 -4.44
N MET A 243 -8.77 -4.81 -3.55
CA MET A 243 -7.35 -4.96 -3.85
C MET A 243 -7.01 -6.31 -4.53
N SER A 244 -7.76 -7.38 -4.25
CA SER A 244 -7.63 -8.68 -4.90
C SER A 244 -8.23 -8.71 -6.31
N GLY A 245 -9.19 -7.83 -6.61
CA GLY A 245 -9.78 -7.64 -7.94
C GLY A 245 -8.91 -6.86 -8.95
N ARG A 246 -7.72 -6.37 -8.56
CA ARG A 246 -6.76 -5.80 -9.53
C ARG A 246 -6.05 -6.93 -10.25
N ALA A 247 -6.70 -7.43 -11.30
CA ALA A 247 -6.11 -8.33 -12.28
C ALA A 247 -4.85 -7.68 -12.90
N TYR A 248 -3.70 -7.99 -12.31
CA TYR A 248 -2.53 -8.49 -13.01
C TYR A 248 -1.74 -9.34 -12.02
N ASP A 249 -1.79 -10.65 -12.25
CA ASP A 249 -1.10 -11.67 -11.47
C ASP A 249 0.40 -11.40 -11.39
N GLY A 250 0.95 -11.75 -10.23
CA GLY A 250 2.39 -11.85 -10.00
C GLY A 250 3.04 -10.56 -9.50
N TYR A 251 3.71 -10.66 -8.36
CA TYR A 251 4.65 -9.68 -7.80
C TYR A 251 4.08 -8.50 -7.00
N LYS A 252 3.45 -8.80 -5.85
CA LYS A 252 3.53 -7.89 -4.69
C LYS A 252 3.66 -8.68 -3.39
N ASN A 253 4.71 -8.39 -2.63
CA ASN A 253 4.65 -8.54 -1.17
C ASN A 253 3.76 -7.40 -0.66
N GLU A 254 2.70 -7.74 0.05
CA GLU A 254 1.67 -6.81 0.55
C GLU A 254 2.26 -5.71 1.46
N SER A 255 3.42 -5.96 2.07
CA SER A 255 4.17 -4.99 2.89
C SER A 255 4.74 -3.81 2.10
N ASP A 256 5.06 -3.98 0.82
CA ASP A 256 5.64 -2.90 -0.01
C ASP A 256 4.59 -1.90 -0.52
N LEU A 257 3.30 -2.26 -0.51
CA LEU A 257 2.21 -1.33 -0.86
C LEU A 257 1.92 -0.34 0.27
N LEU A 258 2.02 -0.80 1.52
CA LEU A 258 1.71 -0.02 2.72
C LEU A 258 2.74 1.08 3.01
N LEU A 259 3.98 0.92 2.55
CA LEU A 259 5.06 1.92 2.74
C LEU A 259 5.07 3.02 1.68
N ASN A 260 4.40 2.84 0.55
CA ASN A 260 4.32 3.86 -0.51
C ASN A 260 3.31 4.97 -0.20
N GLU A 261 2.57 4.88 0.90
CA GLU A 261 1.56 5.86 1.34
C GLU A 261 2.08 6.84 2.41
N ILE A 262 3.37 6.77 2.81
CA ILE A 262 3.95 7.72 3.76
C ILE A 262 4.35 8.99 2.99
N GLU A 263 3.75 10.13 3.32
CA GLU A 263 3.98 11.44 2.66
C GLU A 263 5.41 11.97 2.84
N GLU A 264 6.08 11.64 3.94
CA GLU A 264 7.43 12.14 4.24
C GLU A 264 8.52 11.22 3.68
N LYS A 265 9.23 11.72 2.66
CA LYS A 265 10.33 11.03 2.01
C LYS A 265 11.68 11.54 2.53
N LEU A 266 12.47 10.66 3.16
CA LEU A 266 13.86 10.96 3.50
C LEU A 266 14.73 10.93 2.24
N ILE A 267 15.54 11.96 2.03
CA ILE A 267 16.47 12.05 0.91
C ILE A 267 17.90 11.80 1.42
N TYR A 268 18.58 10.85 0.80
CA TYR A 268 19.98 10.54 1.07
C TYR A 268 20.87 11.26 0.07
N LYS A 269 21.84 12.03 0.57
CA LYS A 269 23.01 12.47 -0.21
C LYS A 269 24.05 11.35 -0.16
N VAL A 270 24.26 10.67 -1.28
CA VAL A 270 25.23 9.59 -1.42
C VAL A 270 26.38 10.07 -2.28
N LYS A 271 27.57 10.17 -1.68
CA LYS A 271 28.80 10.45 -2.43
C LYS A 271 29.40 9.14 -2.89
N SER A 272 29.59 8.99 -4.20
CA SER A 272 30.29 7.86 -4.80
C SER A 272 31.66 8.25 -5.35
N ASP A 273 32.42 7.26 -5.79
CA ASP A 273 33.66 7.41 -6.56
C ASP A 273 33.50 8.13 -7.91
N ILE A 274 32.29 8.13 -8.47
CA ILE A 274 32.01 8.75 -9.78
C ILE A 274 31.31 10.10 -9.60
N THR A 275 30.24 10.15 -8.81
CA THR A 275 29.36 11.33 -8.68
C THR A 275 28.73 11.44 -7.30
N GLU A 276 28.18 12.62 -6.99
CA GLU A 276 27.20 12.78 -5.92
C GLU A 276 25.80 12.43 -6.45
N LEU A 277 25.01 11.79 -5.60
CA LEU A 277 23.71 11.20 -5.94
C LEU A 277 22.70 11.53 -4.86
N PHE A 278 21.48 11.86 -5.26
CA PHE A 278 20.37 12.11 -4.34
C PHE A 278 19.33 11.01 -4.54
N LEU A 279 19.06 10.23 -3.48
CA LEU A 279 18.16 9.08 -3.53
C LEU A 279 17.08 9.20 -2.46
N GLU A 280 15.82 9.06 -2.84
CA GLU A 280 14.72 8.95 -1.88
C GLU A 280 14.84 7.62 -1.13
N SER A 281 14.40 7.55 0.13
CA SER A 281 14.47 6.32 0.93
C SER A 281 13.72 5.14 0.31
N SER A 282 12.68 5.42 -0.47
CA SER A 282 11.91 4.39 -1.17
C SER A 282 12.58 3.91 -2.47
N ASP A 283 13.56 4.65 -2.99
CA ASP A 283 14.28 4.30 -4.21
C ASP A 283 14.98 2.96 -4.06
N THR A 284 15.13 2.25 -5.18
CA THR A 284 15.78 0.94 -5.22
C THR A 284 16.91 0.97 -6.23
N VAL A 285 18.11 0.66 -5.76
CA VAL A 285 19.34 0.53 -6.55
C VAL A 285 19.62 -0.95 -6.83
N PHE A 286 20.44 -1.23 -7.84
CA PHE A 286 20.96 -2.57 -8.07
C PHE A 286 22.29 -2.74 -7.35
N THR A 287 22.58 -3.93 -6.83
CA THR A 287 23.92 -4.29 -6.38
C THR A 287 24.82 -4.63 -7.58
N ASP A 288 26.12 -4.77 -7.33
CA ASP A 288 27.08 -5.32 -8.29
C ASP A 288 26.66 -6.68 -8.88
N LYS A 289 25.96 -7.50 -8.08
CA LYS A 289 25.38 -8.81 -8.46
C LYS A 289 24.00 -8.71 -9.13
N GLY A 290 23.50 -7.50 -9.36
CA GLY A 290 22.20 -7.27 -9.99
C GLY A 290 21.00 -7.45 -9.06
N ASP A 291 21.18 -7.56 -7.74
CA ASP A 291 20.06 -7.63 -6.80
C ASP A 291 19.47 -6.25 -6.48
N LEU A 292 18.18 -6.20 -6.17
CA LEU A 292 17.52 -4.96 -5.80
C LEU A 292 17.72 -4.68 -4.31
N MET A 293 18.26 -3.50 -4.02
CA MET A 293 18.48 -2.99 -2.66
C MET A 293 17.85 -1.61 -2.51
N LYS A 294 17.15 -1.38 -1.41
CA LYS A 294 16.59 -0.05 -1.12
C LYS A 294 17.71 0.93 -0.78
N SER A 295 17.56 2.19 -1.20
CA SER A 295 18.54 3.26 -0.98
C SER A 295 18.89 3.43 0.51
N TYR A 296 17.91 3.31 1.40
CA TYR A 296 18.15 3.39 2.85
C TYR A 296 19.07 2.28 3.39
N LYS A 297 19.19 1.16 2.69
CA LYS A 297 20.06 0.03 3.07
C LYS A 297 21.51 0.17 2.56
N ILE A 298 21.77 1.11 1.66
CA ILE A 298 23.12 1.38 1.15
C ILE A 298 24.04 1.77 2.31
N LYS A 299 25.23 1.15 2.35
CA LYS A 299 26.33 1.44 3.29
C LYS A 299 27.57 1.94 2.54
N VAL A 300 28.46 2.59 3.28
CA VAL A 300 29.80 2.93 2.78
C VAL A 300 30.56 1.66 2.41
N GLY A 301 31.17 1.66 1.23
CA GLY A 301 31.84 0.51 0.62
C GLY A 301 30.95 -0.34 -0.30
N ASP A 302 29.63 -0.14 -0.31
CA ASP A 302 28.75 -0.88 -1.22
C ASP A 302 28.99 -0.49 -2.68
N LYS A 303 28.90 -1.48 -3.57
CA LYS A 303 28.94 -1.30 -5.03
C LYS A 303 27.53 -1.39 -5.60
N VAL A 304 27.04 -0.28 -6.13
CA VAL A 304 25.64 -0.16 -6.58
C VAL A 304 25.54 0.43 -7.98
N ARG A 305 24.52 0.03 -8.75
CA ARG A 305 24.12 0.68 -10.01
C ARG A 305 22.78 1.37 -9.81
N ILE A 306 22.64 2.56 -10.37
CA ILE A 306 21.40 3.36 -10.25
C ILE A 306 20.51 3.09 -11.45
N TYR A 307 19.20 3.04 -11.19
CA TYR A 307 18.21 2.90 -12.26
C TYR A 307 18.13 4.22 -13.05
N PRO A 308 18.38 4.23 -14.38
CA PRO A 308 18.47 5.44 -15.17
C PRO A 308 17.05 5.90 -15.57
N LYS A 309 16.37 6.55 -14.63
CA LYS A 309 14.95 6.94 -14.75
C LYS A 309 14.68 7.74 -16.02
N VAL A 310 15.52 8.72 -16.34
CA VAL A 310 15.33 9.63 -17.47
C VAL A 310 15.42 8.91 -18.81
N GLN A 311 16.52 8.17 -19.03
CA GLN A 311 16.80 7.48 -20.29
C GLN A 311 15.81 6.35 -20.56
N LEU A 312 15.23 5.77 -19.49
CA LEU A 312 14.23 4.70 -19.64
C LEU A 312 12.79 5.22 -19.67
N ALA A 313 12.49 6.36 -19.07
CA ALA A 313 11.13 6.93 -19.07
C ALA A 313 10.63 7.24 -20.49
N GLU A 314 11.47 7.81 -21.35
CA GLU A 314 11.11 8.05 -22.76
C GLU A 314 10.84 6.75 -23.51
N ASN A 315 11.68 5.73 -23.29
CA ASN A 315 11.53 4.42 -23.90
C ASN A 315 10.25 3.71 -23.43
N LEU A 316 9.94 3.80 -22.14
CA LEU A 316 8.73 3.21 -21.56
C LEU A 316 7.46 3.87 -22.09
N TYR A 317 7.47 5.19 -22.25
CA TYR A 317 6.34 5.91 -22.82
C TYR A 317 6.08 5.48 -24.26
N GLN A 318 7.13 5.34 -25.08
CA GLN A 318 6.98 4.86 -26.45
C GLN A 318 6.43 3.42 -26.50
N VAL A 319 6.80 2.54 -25.56
CA VAL A 319 6.22 1.18 -25.50
C VAL A 319 4.72 1.26 -25.23
N ALA A 320 4.30 2.18 -24.36
CA ALA A 320 2.90 2.40 -24.07
C ALA A 320 2.13 2.93 -25.31
N VAL A 321 2.73 3.86 -26.06
CA VAL A 321 2.17 4.40 -27.31
C VAL A 321 2.03 3.32 -28.39
N GLU A 322 3.03 2.46 -28.55
CA GLU A 322 2.99 1.36 -29.53
C GLU A 322 1.98 0.26 -29.16
N THR A 323 1.71 0.07 -27.87
CA THR A 323 0.79 -0.97 -27.37
C THR A 323 -0.66 -0.50 -27.37
N GLU A 324 -0.91 0.77 -27.01
CA GLU A 324 -2.25 1.35 -26.89
C GLU A 324 -2.32 2.76 -27.52
N PRO A 325 -2.23 2.86 -28.85
CA PRO A 325 -2.06 4.14 -29.56
C PRO A 325 -3.24 5.09 -29.36
N ASP A 326 -4.48 4.59 -29.31
CA ASP A 326 -5.68 5.43 -29.14
C ASP A 326 -5.74 6.08 -27.75
N ILE A 327 -5.36 5.30 -26.72
CA ILE A 327 -5.36 5.75 -25.32
C ILE A 327 -4.23 6.76 -25.11
N PHE A 328 -3.02 6.44 -25.60
CA PHE A 328 -1.86 7.30 -25.44
C PHE A 328 -1.83 8.52 -26.38
N GLY A 329 -2.55 8.45 -27.51
CA GLY A 329 -2.84 9.61 -28.36
C GLY A 329 -3.64 10.67 -27.60
N THR A 330 -4.72 10.26 -26.92
CA THR A 330 -5.52 11.15 -26.07
C THR A 330 -4.71 11.73 -24.91
N VAL A 331 -3.82 10.92 -24.31
CA VAL A 331 -2.90 11.37 -23.26
C VAL A 331 -1.96 12.46 -23.77
N GLU A 332 -1.44 12.32 -25.00
CA GLU A 332 -0.55 13.31 -25.61
C GLU A 332 -1.26 14.63 -25.93
N GLU A 333 -2.49 14.56 -26.44
CA GLU A 333 -3.32 15.74 -26.69
C GLU A 333 -3.55 16.53 -25.40
N HIS A 334 -3.98 15.85 -24.34
CA HIS A 334 -4.16 16.47 -23.03
C HIS A 334 -2.85 17.01 -22.44
N SER A 335 -1.73 16.31 -22.65
CA SER A 335 -0.40 16.76 -22.23
C SER A 335 0.01 18.08 -22.91
N LYS A 336 -0.18 18.18 -24.23
CA LYS A 336 0.10 19.40 -24.99
C LYS A 336 -0.83 20.54 -24.57
N PHE A 337 -2.10 20.23 -24.33
CA PHE A 337 -3.11 21.23 -24.00
C PHE A 337 -2.81 21.99 -22.70
N TRP A 338 -2.49 21.30 -21.60
CA TRP A 338 -2.16 22.02 -20.35
C TRP A 338 -0.83 22.77 -20.45
N LYS A 339 0.14 22.25 -21.21
CA LYS A 339 1.44 22.92 -21.44
C LYS A 339 1.25 24.24 -22.20
N GLN A 340 0.37 24.25 -23.19
CA GLN A 340 0.01 25.47 -23.88
C GLN A 340 -0.61 26.50 -22.92
N ILE A 341 -1.56 26.07 -22.09
CA ILE A 341 -2.23 26.95 -21.11
C ILE A 341 -1.23 27.59 -20.15
N ILE A 342 -0.33 26.79 -19.54
CA ILE A 342 0.65 27.35 -18.60
C ILE A 342 1.66 28.26 -19.32
N GLY A 343 2.01 27.96 -20.57
CA GLY A 343 2.85 28.81 -21.41
C GLY A 343 2.20 30.17 -21.71
N GLU A 344 0.91 30.19 -22.02
CA GLU A 344 0.13 31.42 -22.21
C GLU A 344 0.02 32.24 -20.92
N LEU A 345 -0.26 31.58 -19.79
CA LEU A 345 -0.29 32.23 -18.47
C LEU A 345 1.09 32.84 -18.11
N ARG A 346 2.18 32.13 -18.41
CA ARG A 346 3.55 32.61 -18.18
C ARG A 346 3.88 33.81 -19.04
N LYS A 347 3.50 33.81 -20.32
CA LYS A 347 3.62 35.00 -21.19
C LYS A 347 2.80 36.19 -20.69
N LYS A 348 1.64 35.93 -20.09
CA LYS A 348 0.72 36.98 -19.61
C LYS A 348 1.15 37.62 -18.30
N TYR A 349 1.69 36.85 -17.35
CA TYR A 349 1.96 37.33 -15.98
C TYR A 349 3.45 37.38 -15.62
N GLY A 350 4.34 36.68 -16.33
CA GLY A 350 5.73 36.46 -15.88
C GLY A 350 5.80 35.45 -14.72
N ASN A 351 6.99 34.94 -14.40
CA ASN A 351 7.17 33.79 -13.49
C ASN A 351 6.73 34.08 -12.05
N ASP A 352 7.15 35.22 -11.48
CA ASP A 352 6.91 35.52 -10.05
C ASP A 352 5.43 35.82 -9.77
N ILE A 353 4.78 36.61 -10.63
CA ILE A 353 3.38 36.97 -10.50
C ILE A 353 2.48 35.77 -10.80
N LEU A 354 2.88 34.91 -11.74
CA LEU A 354 2.15 33.68 -12.05
C LEU A 354 2.07 32.76 -10.83
N TYR A 355 3.18 32.58 -10.11
CA TYR A 355 3.20 31.73 -8.93
C TYR A 355 2.28 32.22 -7.83
N GLN A 356 2.31 33.51 -7.50
CA GLN A 356 1.41 34.08 -6.48
C GLN A 356 -0.06 33.85 -6.87
N LYS A 357 -0.41 34.13 -8.13
CA LYS A 357 -1.79 33.92 -8.62
C LYS A 357 -2.21 32.46 -8.64
N LEU A 358 -1.29 31.54 -8.94
CA LEU A 358 -1.58 30.11 -8.89
C LEU A 358 -1.68 29.61 -7.45
N LYS A 359 -0.88 30.14 -6.52
CA LYS A 359 -0.97 29.85 -5.08
C LYS A 359 -2.33 30.24 -4.52
N GLU A 360 -2.85 31.42 -4.87
CA GLU A 360 -4.22 31.85 -4.53
C GLU A 360 -5.31 30.90 -5.09
N LYS A 361 -5.01 30.16 -6.17
CA LYS A 361 -5.92 29.17 -6.77
C LYS A 361 -5.65 27.73 -6.32
N GLY A 362 -4.76 27.52 -5.35
CA GLY A 362 -4.51 26.21 -4.73
C GLY A 362 -3.27 25.47 -5.24
N LEU A 363 -2.31 26.14 -5.89
CA LEU A 363 -1.03 25.51 -6.26
C LEU A 363 -0.31 24.95 -5.03
N ARG A 364 0.06 23.68 -5.06
CA ARG A 364 0.76 23.03 -3.94
C ARG A 364 2.27 23.15 -4.06
N VAL A 365 2.80 23.02 -5.27
CA VAL A 365 4.25 23.08 -5.51
C VAL A 365 4.87 24.43 -5.19
N ILE A 366 6.19 24.42 -4.97
CA ILE A 366 7.04 25.61 -4.80
C ILE A 366 7.36 26.26 -6.16
N GLN A 367 7.88 27.49 -6.12
CA GLN A 367 8.24 28.27 -7.32
C GLN A 367 9.17 27.50 -8.27
N ALA A 368 10.25 26.91 -7.76
CA ALA A 368 11.22 26.18 -8.56
C ALA A 368 10.57 25.06 -9.38
N THR A 369 9.71 24.25 -8.76
CA THR A 369 8.96 23.20 -9.44
C THR A 369 8.00 23.77 -10.48
N LEU A 370 7.33 24.90 -10.20
CA LEU A 370 6.48 25.59 -11.18
C LEU A 370 7.31 26.07 -12.38
N ASP A 371 8.55 26.51 -12.20
CA ASP A 371 9.40 26.97 -13.30
C ASP A 371 9.73 25.86 -14.30
N THR A 372 9.75 24.60 -13.83
CA THR A 372 9.85 23.43 -14.71
C THR A 372 8.56 23.14 -15.51
N TYR A 373 7.43 23.78 -15.20
CA TYR A 373 6.15 23.52 -15.88
C TYR A 373 6.05 24.28 -17.20
N GLY A 374 5.84 23.53 -18.28
CA GLY A 374 5.52 24.07 -19.61
C GLY A 374 6.67 24.80 -20.32
N GLY A 375 7.90 24.74 -19.80
CA GLY A 375 9.08 25.18 -20.53
C GLY A 375 9.45 24.22 -21.67
N GLU A 376 10.21 24.70 -22.66
CA GLU A 376 10.73 23.87 -23.77
C GLU A 376 11.60 22.70 -23.29
N ARG A 377 12.17 22.82 -22.09
CA ARG A 377 12.95 21.75 -21.41
C ARG A 377 12.12 20.84 -20.52
N SER A 378 10.81 21.05 -20.41
CA SER A 378 9.94 20.30 -19.51
C SER A 378 9.66 18.88 -20.03
N LEU A 379 10.38 17.90 -19.47
CA LEU A 379 10.16 16.46 -19.73
C LEU A 379 8.83 15.94 -19.16
N ARG A 380 8.14 16.72 -18.31
CA ARG A 380 6.91 16.27 -17.63
C ARG A 380 5.72 16.20 -18.59
N LYS A 381 4.96 15.10 -18.56
CA LYS A 381 3.70 14.98 -19.33
C LYS A 381 2.50 15.62 -18.62
N PHE A 382 2.51 15.72 -17.29
CA PHE A 382 1.45 16.39 -16.50
C PHE A 382 2.05 17.08 -15.27
N PRO A 383 1.35 18.09 -14.68
CA PRO A 383 1.70 18.67 -13.38
C PRO A 383 1.79 17.61 -12.28
N MET A 384 2.56 17.84 -11.23
CA MET A 384 2.81 16.89 -10.15
C MET A 384 1.50 16.50 -9.46
N TYR A 385 0.80 17.50 -8.90
CA TYR A 385 -0.47 17.27 -8.24
C TYR A 385 -1.65 17.53 -9.18
N LYS A 386 -2.76 16.79 -8.95
CA LYS A 386 -4.04 17.09 -9.60
C LYS A 386 -4.53 18.51 -9.26
N ASN A 387 -4.19 18.99 -8.07
CA ASN A 387 -4.54 20.33 -7.60
C ASN A 387 -3.84 21.42 -8.41
N ASP A 388 -2.57 21.22 -8.77
CA ASP A 388 -1.82 22.18 -9.59
C ASP A 388 -2.47 22.33 -10.97
N LEU A 389 -2.86 21.22 -11.58
CA LEU A 389 -3.59 21.22 -12.85
C LEU A 389 -4.92 21.98 -12.73
N ARG A 390 -5.68 21.77 -11.64
CA ARG A 390 -6.92 22.51 -11.37
C ARG A 390 -6.65 24.00 -11.18
N ALA A 391 -5.62 24.37 -10.43
CA ALA A 391 -5.23 25.76 -10.18
C ALA A 391 -4.87 26.49 -11.49
N ILE A 392 -4.11 25.82 -12.37
CA ILE A 392 -3.74 26.33 -13.70
C ILE A 392 -4.99 26.60 -14.54
N PHE A 393 -5.91 25.63 -14.61
CA PHE A 393 -7.13 25.78 -15.39
C PHE A 393 -8.07 26.82 -14.78
N LYS A 394 -8.15 26.92 -13.45
CA LYS A 394 -8.95 27.93 -12.74
C LYS A 394 -8.42 29.34 -12.96
N LEU A 395 -7.09 29.51 -13.04
CA LEU A 395 -6.48 30.80 -13.35
C LEU A 395 -6.64 31.19 -14.82
N TYR A 396 -6.66 30.23 -15.74
CA TYR A 396 -6.86 30.47 -17.17
C TYR A 396 -8.32 30.77 -17.52
N TYR A 397 -9.26 29.97 -17.03
CA TYR A 397 -10.70 30.12 -17.25
C TYR A 397 -11.37 30.91 -16.13
N GLN A 398 -10.92 32.15 -15.89
CA GLN A 398 -11.46 33.00 -14.81
C GLN A 398 -12.96 33.29 -14.95
N ASN A 399 -13.49 33.16 -16.16
CA ASN A 399 -14.88 33.47 -16.50
C ASN A 399 -15.80 32.23 -16.52
N LYS A 400 -15.26 31.03 -16.25
CA LYS A 400 -16.06 29.79 -16.20
C LYS A 400 -16.41 29.45 -14.77
N SER A 401 -17.60 28.92 -14.56
CA SER A 401 -18.00 28.37 -13.27
C SER A 401 -17.20 27.10 -12.93
N ASP A 402 -17.14 26.73 -11.64
CA ASP A 402 -16.39 25.55 -11.21
C ASP A 402 -16.93 24.24 -11.85
N SER A 403 -18.22 24.15 -12.16
CA SER A 403 -18.83 22.98 -12.81
C SER A 403 -18.44 22.85 -14.31
N GLU A 404 -18.32 23.97 -15.01
CA GLU A 404 -17.81 24.00 -16.39
C GLU A 404 -16.32 23.66 -16.44
N LEU A 405 -15.55 24.15 -15.46
CA LEU A 405 -14.14 23.78 -15.26
C LEU A 405 -13.97 22.28 -15.01
N ASP A 406 -14.81 21.70 -14.16
CA ASP A 406 -14.78 20.27 -13.85
C ASP A 406 -15.10 19.40 -15.07
N THR A 407 -16.00 19.86 -15.94
CA THR A 407 -16.32 19.17 -17.20
C THR A 407 -15.09 19.12 -18.13
N ILE A 408 -14.30 20.20 -18.18
CA ILE A 408 -13.07 20.28 -18.98
C ILE A 408 -11.93 19.47 -18.34
N LEU A 409 -11.81 19.52 -17.01
CA LEU A 409 -10.71 18.88 -16.28
C LEU A 409 -10.86 17.37 -16.15
N LYS A 410 -12.09 16.85 -16.03
CA LYS A 410 -12.36 15.42 -15.83
C LYS A 410 -11.66 14.50 -16.87
N PRO A 411 -11.74 14.74 -18.19
CA PRO A 411 -11.02 13.92 -19.18
C PRO A 411 -9.49 14.04 -19.04
N ILE A 412 -8.96 15.22 -18.74
CA ILE A 412 -7.51 15.46 -18.57
C ILE A 412 -6.99 14.74 -17.33
N LEU A 413 -7.74 14.80 -16.22
CA LEU A 413 -7.42 14.09 -14.99
C LEU A 413 -7.45 12.57 -15.18
N LYS A 414 -8.38 12.07 -16.00
CA LYS A 414 -8.41 10.64 -16.40
C LYS A 414 -7.13 10.28 -17.14
N SER A 415 -6.73 11.05 -18.16
CA SER A 415 -5.48 10.82 -18.89
C SER A 415 -4.23 10.89 -18.03
N LYS A 416 -4.16 11.83 -17.07
CA LYS A 416 -3.06 11.88 -16.09
C LYS A 416 -3.00 10.60 -15.25
N THR A 417 -4.15 10.11 -14.78
CA THR A 417 -4.22 8.87 -14.00
C THR A 417 -3.80 7.66 -14.84
N THR A 418 -4.30 7.55 -16.08
CA THR A 418 -3.89 6.49 -17.02
C THR A 418 -2.39 6.51 -17.25
N TYR A 419 -1.83 7.65 -17.67
CA TYR A 419 -0.39 7.82 -17.87
C TYR A 419 0.42 7.37 -16.64
N ASN A 420 0.11 7.90 -15.46
CA ASN A 420 0.83 7.56 -14.23
C ASN A 420 0.77 6.07 -13.93
N SER A 421 -0.41 5.46 -14.03
CA SER A 421 -0.59 4.03 -13.73
C SER A 421 0.20 3.14 -14.67
N THR A 422 0.14 3.40 -15.98
CA THR A 422 0.84 2.60 -16.99
C THR A 422 2.35 2.76 -16.89
N MET A 423 2.84 4.00 -16.70
CA MET A 423 4.28 4.25 -16.54
C MET A 423 4.86 3.58 -15.30
N ILE A 424 4.10 3.51 -14.19
CA ILE A 424 4.50 2.79 -12.98
C ILE A 424 4.61 1.28 -13.25
N VAL A 425 3.63 0.69 -13.94
CA VAL A 425 3.62 -0.74 -14.26
C VAL A 425 4.78 -1.09 -15.18
N LEU A 426 4.95 -0.33 -16.26
CA LEU A 426 6.03 -0.51 -17.23
C LEU A 426 7.41 -0.31 -16.58
N GLY A 427 7.58 0.72 -15.75
CA GLY A 427 8.82 0.96 -15.01
C GLY A 427 9.18 -0.19 -14.05
N ARG A 428 8.19 -0.81 -13.42
CA ARG A 428 8.40 -2.00 -12.57
C ARG A 428 8.78 -3.22 -13.41
N GLY A 429 8.08 -3.47 -14.51
CA GLY A 429 8.39 -4.56 -15.44
C GLY A 429 9.82 -4.46 -15.97
N LEU A 430 10.18 -3.29 -16.49
CA LEU A 430 11.53 -3.01 -17.01
C LEU A 430 12.61 -3.20 -15.94
N LYS A 431 12.35 -2.77 -14.70
CA LYS A 431 13.30 -2.95 -13.59
C LYS A 431 13.55 -4.43 -13.26
N GLN A 432 12.52 -5.28 -13.37
CA GLN A 432 12.69 -6.74 -13.20
C GLN A 432 13.41 -7.38 -14.38
N GLU A 433 13.15 -6.94 -15.61
CA GLU A 433 13.88 -7.44 -16.78
C GLU A 433 15.36 -7.03 -16.73
N LEU A 434 15.69 -5.80 -16.30
CA LEU A 434 17.07 -5.39 -16.08
C LEU A 434 17.73 -6.21 -14.96
N ARG A 435 17.00 -6.53 -13.88
CA ARG A 435 17.49 -7.44 -12.83
C ARG A 435 17.81 -8.82 -13.41
N LEU A 436 16.89 -9.38 -14.20
CA LEU A 436 17.05 -10.67 -14.86
C LEU A 436 18.27 -10.65 -15.79
N PHE A 437 18.44 -9.57 -16.55
CA PHE A 437 19.59 -9.41 -17.44
C PHE A 437 20.91 -9.32 -16.65
N LEU A 438 20.96 -8.52 -15.58
CA LEU A 438 22.15 -8.39 -14.75
C LEU A 438 22.56 -9.72 -14.09
N LYS A 439 21.60 -10.58 -13.74
CA LYS A 439 21.84 -11.88 -13.10
C LYS A 439 22.10 -13.03 -14.06
N GLU A 440 21.27 -13.13 -15.09
CA GLU A 440 21.18 -14.31 -15.96
C GLU A 440 21.55 -14.01 -17.42
N GLN A 441 21.84 -12.74 -17.76
CA GLN A 441 22.12 -12.28 -19.13
C GLN A 441 20.97 -12.57 -20.12
N LYS A 442 19.74 -12.71 -19.61
CA LYS A 442 18.52 -12.90 -20.42
C LYS A 442 17.79 -11.58 -20.62
N VAL A 443 17.38 -11.34 -21.86
CA VAL A 443 16.60 -10.16 -22.25
C VAL A 443 15.11 -10.49 -22.13
N GLY A 444 14.35 -9.64 -21.43
CA GLY A 444 12.90 -9.78 -21.30
C GLY A 444 12.13 -9.18 -22.49
N GLU A 445 10.83 -9.39 -22.52
CA GLU A 445 9.97 -9.03 -23.66
C GLU A 445 9.89 -7.52 -23.90
N ILE A 446 9.88 -6.70 -22.85
CA ILE A 446 9.84 -5.24 -22.97
C ILE A 446 11.12 -4.72 -23.63
N LEU A 447 12.28 -5.26 -23.22
CA LEU A 447 13.58 -4.93 -23.80
C LEU A 447 13.74 -5.47 -25.23
N LEU A 448 13.21 -6.67 -25.53
CA LEU A 448 13.22 -7.25 -26.88
C LEU A 448 12.38 -6.44 -27.88
N LYS A 449 11.20 -5.95 -27.47
CA LYS A 449 10.36 -5.08 -28.31
C LYS A 449 11.06 -3.77 -28.72
N ARG A 450 12.14 -3.39 -28.03
CA ARG A 450 12.98 -2.22 -28.33
C ARG A 450 14.20 -2.53 -29.19
N ASN A 451 14.30 -3.73 -29.77
CA ASN A 451 15.47 -4.20 -30.52
C ASN A 451 16.78 -4.13 -29.72
N LEU A 452 16.70 -4.18 -28.38
CA LEU A 452 17.89 -4.28 -27.54
C LEU A 452 18.30 -5.75 -27.49
N ASP A 453 19.26 -6.11 -28.35
CA ASP A 453 19.97 -7.37 -28.21
C ASP A 453 20.88 -7.35 -26.97
N THR A 454 21.39 -8.52 -26.58
CA THR A 454 22.26 -8.69 -25.41
C THR A 454 23.47 -7.74 -25.44
N THR A 455 24.00 -7.46 -26.64
CA THR A 455 25.19 -6.61 -26.84
C THR A 455 24.86 -5.15 -26.59
N THR A 456 23.78 -4.67 -27.20
CA THR A 456 23.30 -3.28 -27.11
C THR A 456 22.82 -2.95 -25.71
N LEU A 457 22.12 -3.89 -25.05
CA LEU A 457 21.70 -3.74 -23.66
C LEU A 457 22.89 -3.68 -22.70
N ARG A 458 23.94 -4.47 -22.94
CA ARG A 458 25.17 -4.40 -22.15
C ARG A 458 25.86 -3.04 -22.30
N THR A 459 26.01 -2.54 -23.53
CA THR A 459 26.56 -1.20 -23.79
C THR A 459 25.71 -0.11 -23.14
N PHE A 460 24.38 -0.23 -23.18
CA PHE A 460 23.47 0.69 -22.50
C PHE A 460 23.68 0.69 -20.98
N ILE A 461 23.79 -0.47 -20.35
CA ILE A 461 24.01 -0.62 -18.90
C ILE A 461 25.37 -0.06 -18.50
N GLU A 462 26.42 -0.33 -19.26
CA GLU A 462 27.76 0.19 -18.97
C GLU A 462 27.81 1.71 -19.07
N LYS A 463 27.11 2.29 -20.05
CA LYS A 463 27.07 3.73 -20.27
C LYS A 463 26.17 4.48 -19.26
N ASN A 464 24.98 3.94 -18.97
CA ASN A 464 23.94 4.67 -18.23
C ASN A 464 23.72 4.17 -16.79
N MET A 465 24.28 3.01 -16.43
CA MET A 465 24.17 2.41 -15.10
C MET A 465 25.54 1.98 -14.56
N PRO A 466 26.57 2.85 -14.53
CA PRO A 466 27.90 2.45 -14.06
C PRO A 466 27.85 1.94 -12.60
N ILE A 467 28.84 1.14 -12.22
CA ILE A 467 28.98 0.71 -10.81
C ILE A 467 29.57 1.86 -10.02
N HIS A 468 28.83 2.32 -9.03
CA HIS A 468 29.24 3.31 -8.04
C HIS A 468 29.73 2.59 -6.77
N THR A 469 30.89 2.98 -6.27
CA THR A 469 31.37 2.60 -4.93
C THR A 469 31.00 3.72 -3.96
N VAL A 470 30.22 3.40 -2.92
CA VAL A 470 29.70 4.40 -1.98
C VAL A 470 30.80 4.83 -1.01
N ILE A 471 31.12 6.13 -0.99
CA ILE A 471 32.16 6.73 -0.15
C ILE A 471 31.55 7.33 1.12
N SER A 472 30.42 8.04 1.01
CA SER A 472 29.68 8.55 2.15
C SER A 472 28.18 8.57 1.88
N LYS A 473 27.39 8.59 2.95
CA LYS A 473 25.94 8.69 2.89
C LYS A 473 25.45 9.52 4.07
N GLU A 474 24.78 10.62 3.75
CA GLU A 474 24.26 11.57 4.72
C GLU A 474 22.76 11.78 4.47
N ILE A 475 22.01 12.06 5.53
CA ILE A 475 20.59 12.44 5.43
C ILE A 475 20.55 13.95 5.29
N ILE A 476 19.84 14.44 4.27
CA ILE A 476 19.53 15.86 4.18
C ILE A 476 18.29 16.09 5.06
N SER A 477 18.47 16.77 6.18
CA SER A 477 17.43 16.90 7.23
C SER A 477 16.58 18.17 7.12
N GLU A 478 16.57 18.86 5.98
CA GLU A 478 15.77 20.08 5.83
C GLU A 478 14.78 19.94 4.68
N ASN A 479 13.60 20.53 4.90
CA ASN A 479 12.46 20.58 4.00
C ASN A 479 12.87 20.47 2.53
N VAL A 480 12.22 19.58 1.78
CA VAL A 480 12.35 19.47 0.31
C VAL A 480 12.21 20.85 -0.38
N GLU A 481 11.57 21.80 0.31
CA GLU A 481 11.41 23.22 -0.04
C GLU A 481 12.72 24.03 -0.15
N ALA A 482 13.85 23.57 0.40
CA ALA A 482 15.15 24.26 0.40
C ALA A 482 16.16 23.68 -0.61
N LEU A 483 15.80 22.66 -1.39
CA LEU A 483 16.70 21.99 -2.33
C LEU A 483 16.85 22.80 -3.63
N GLU A 484 18.09 22.98 -4.09
CA GLU A 484 18.42 23.66 -5.35
C GLU A 484 17.80 22.95 -6.57
N GLU A 485 17.54 23.70 -7.65
CA GLU A 485 16.86 23.26 -8.89
C GLU A 485 17.45 21.97 -9.48
N ASN A 486 18.78 21.83 -9.47
CA ASN A 486 19.50 20.65 -9.97
C ASN A 486 19.27 19.37 -9.14
N ILE A 487 18.92 19.50 -7.85
CA ILE A 487 18.66 18.37 -6.96
C ILE A 487 17.22 17.87 -7.17
N LEU A 488 16.28 18.79 -7.38
CA LEU A 488 14.88 18.47 -7.70
C LEU A 488 14.77 17.71 -9.04
N GLU A 489 15.57 18.08 -10.05
CA GLU A 489 15.61 17.35 -11.33
C GLU A 489 16.01 15.87 -11.18
N GLN A 490 16.87 15.53 -10.21
CA GLN A 490 17.30 14.14 -9.98
C GLN A 490 16.30 13.31 -9.16
N ILE A 491 15.51 13.97 -8.30
CA ILE A 491 14.58 13.32 -7.37
C ILE A 491 13.18 13.16 -7.98
N GLU A 492 12.73 14.13 -8.78
CA GLU A 492 11.34 14.24 -9.21
C GLU A 492 11.01 13.63 -10.61
N LEU A 493 11.96 12.91 -11.22
CA LEU A 493 11.78 12.02 -12.39
C LEU A 493 11.63 10.57 -11.93
#